data_AF-A0AA86VZ67-F1
#
_entry.id   AF-A0AA86VZ67-F1
#
_cell.length_a   1.000
_cell.length_b   1.000
_cell.length_c   1.000
_cell.angle_alpha   90.00
_cell.angle_beta   90.00
_cell.angle_gamma   90.00
#
_symmetry.space_group_name_H-M   'P 1'
#
loop_
_entity.id
_entity.type
_entity.pdbx_description
1 polymer ?
#
loop_
_entity_poly.entity_id
_entity_poly.type
_entity_poly.pdbx_seq_one_letter_code
_entity_poly.pdbx_strand_id
1 'polypeptide(L)'
;MKSVIERYNKLKEEHHHLMNPASEEKVRNEAFIPIARTRSECRQLMGEELTGLGIKELQNLENQLEMSLKGVRIKKDQILTSEIKELRQKGNLIHQENVELYQKMDQIQKENAELKKKVYGVRSTGEENVASSPYMVRNGYDLHAPISLQLSQPQTQYSEPSAKAMKLGLQLH
;
A
#
# COMPACT_ATOMS: atom_id res chain seq x y z
N MET A 1 -38.79 -38.38 43.60
CA MET A 1 -37.60 -39.03 43.02
C MET A 1 -37.86 -39.70 41.66
N LYS A 2 -39.02 -40.37 41.46
CA LYS A 2 -39.38 -41.00 40.17
C LYS A 2 -39.33 -40.06 38.95
N SER A 3 -39.81 -38.81 39.07
CA SER A 3 -39.79 -37.86 37.93
C SER A 3 -38.39 -37.40 37.51
N VAL A 4 -37.38 -37.46 38.39
CA VAL A 4 -35.98 -37.12 38.04
C VAL A 4 -35.38 -38.25 37.22
N ILE A 5 -35.63 -39.49 37.61
CA ILE A 5 -35.18 -40.71 36.91
C ILE A 5 -35.84 -40.81 35.53
N GLU A 6 -37.12 -40.47 35.44
CA GLU A 6 -37.88 -40.50 34.19
C GLU A 6 -37.41 -39.43 33.19
N ARG A 7 -37.09 -38.22 33.67
CA ARG A 7 -36.44 -37.18 32.86
C ARG A 7 -35.04 -37.59 32.40
N TYR A 8 -34.26 -38.24 33.27
CA TYR A 8 -32.93 -38.74 32.92
C TYR A 8 -33.00 -39.85 31.85
N ASN A 9 -33.92 -40.81 32.01
CA ASN A 9 -34.11 -41.90 31.05
C ASN A 9 -34.57 -41.36 29.69
N LYS A 10 -35.51 -40.39 29.67
CA LYS A 10 -35.94 -39.74 28.44
C LYS A 10 -34.79 -39.02 27.72
N LEU A 11 -34.00 -38.24 28.46
CA LEU A 11 -32.83 -37.56 27.89
C LEU A 11 -31.78 -38.57 27.37
N LYS A 12 -31.60 -39.70 28.06
CA LYS A 12 -30.69 -40.77 27.66
C LYS A 12 -31.16 -41.49 26.40
N GLU A 13 -32.46 -41.76 26.27
CA GLU A 13 -33.07 -42.32 25.05
C GLU A 13 -32.97 -41.36 23.87
N GLU A 14 -33.25 -40.07 24.08
CA GLU A 14 -33.03 -39.01 23.08
C GLU A 14 -31.56 -38.92 22.66
N HIS A 15 -30.62 -38.99 23.61
CA HIS A 15 -29.19 -38.98 23.34
C HIS A 15 -28.72 -40.25 22.60
N HIS A 16 -29.25 -41.44 22.92
CA HIS A 16 -28.96 -42.66 22.18
C HIS A 16 -29.55 -42.62 20.75
N HIS A 17 -30.69 -41.97 20.55
CA HIS A 17 -31.24 -41.72 19.21
C HIS A 17 -30.45 -40.70 18.39
N LEU A 18 -29.87 -39.67 19.03
CA LEU A 18 -28.97 -38.72 18.37
C LEU A 18 -27.59 -39.31 18.02
N MET A 19 -27.08 -40.24 18.83
CA MET A 19 -25.79 -40.93 18.63
C MET A 19 -25.94 -42.25 17.86
N ASN A 20 -27.06 -42.46 17.18
CA ASN A 20 -27.18 -43.58 16.25
C ASN A 20 -26.33 -43.26 15.00
N PRO A 21 -25.48 -44.18 14.52
CA PRO A 21 -24.71 -43.96 13.30
C PRO A 21 -25.54 -43.44 12.11
N ALA A 22 -26.82 -43.83 12.01
CA ALA A 22 -27.73 -43.32 10.98
C ALA A 22 -28.12 -41.83 11.12
N SER A 23 -28.25 -41.31 12.35
CA SER A 23 -28.55 -39.89 12.60
C SER A 23 -27.30 -39.03 12.43
N GLU A 24 -26.12 -39.52 12.81
CA GLU A 24 -24.84 -38.85 12.53
C GLU A 24 -24.55 -38.79 11.02
N GLU A 25 -24.83 -39.86 10.28
CA GLU A 25 -24.64 -39.90 8.83
C GLU A 25 -25.60 -38.93 8.11
N LYS A 26 -26.85 -38.82 8.57
CA LYS A 26 -27.79 -37.82 8.05
C LYS A 26 -27.29 -36.40 8.25
N VAL A 27 -26.84 -36.04 9.46
CA VAL A 27 -26.30 -34.71 9.77
C VAL A 27 -25.03 -34.43 8.96
N ARG A 28 -24.16 -35.43 8.80
CA ARG A 28 -22.96 -35.35 7.95
C ARG A 28 -23.32 -35.10 6.49
N ASN A 29 -24.30 -35.81 5.96
CA ASN A 29 -24.75 -35.67 4.58
C ASN A 29 -25.42 -34.31 4.34
N GLU A 30 -26.23 -33.83 5.30
CA GLU A 30 -26.84 -32.50 5.26
C GLU A 30 -25.81 -31.37 5.20
N ALA A 31 -24.67 -31.51 5.88
CA ALA A 31 -23.56 -30.55 5.80
C ALA A 31 -22.65 -30.77 4.57
N PHE A 32 -22.45 -32.02 4.14
CA PHE A 32 -21.54 -32.36 3.07
C PHE A 32 -22.01 -31.84 1.70
N ILE A 33 -23.30 -31.98 1.40
CA ILE A 33 -23.89 -31.55 0.13
C ILE A 33 -23.66 -30.06 -0.16
N PRO A 34 -23.99 -29.10 0.74
CA PRO A 34 -23.76 -27.68 0.49
C PRO A 34 -22.27 -27.34 0.41
N ILE A 35 -21.43 -27.95 1.26
CA ILE A 35 -19.96 -27.73 1.21
C ILE A 35 -19.39 -28.19 -0.13
N ALA A 36 -19.79 -29.38 -0.60
CA ALA A 36 -19.35 -29.91 -1.88
C ALA A 36 -19.82 -29.04 -3.06
N ARG A 37 -21.06 -28.54 -2.99
CA ARG A 37 -21.62 -27.62 -3.99
C ARG A 37 -20.83 -26.31 -4.05
N THR A 38 -20.67 -25.61 -2.92
CA THR A 38 -19.91 -24.35 -2.87
C THR A 38 -18.47 -24.57 -3.34
N ARG A 39 -17.84 -25.69 -2.98
CA ARG A 39 -16.48 -26.02 -3.44
C ARG A 39 -16.43 -26.20 -4.96
N SER A 40 -17.41 -26.88 -5.55
CA SER A 40 -17.50 -27.06 -7.00
C SER A 40 -17.76 -25.73 -7.71
N GLU A 41 -18.67 -24.90 -7.19
CA GLU A 41 -18.92 -23.54 -7.72
C GLU A 41 -17.66 -22.67 -7.68
N CYS A 42 -16.89 -22.70 -6.58
CA CYS A 42 -15.61 -22.00 -6.50
C CYS A 42 -14.61 -22.49 -7.56
N ARG A 43 -14.55 -23.80 -7.82
CA ARG A 43 -13.69 -24.38 -8.86
C ARG A 43 -14.14 -23.95 -10.25
N GLN A 44 -15.44 -23.93 -10.53
CA GLN A 44 -15.97 -23.42 -11.79
C GLN A 44 -15.63 -21.95 -12.00
N LEU A 45 -15.73 -21.11 -10.96
CA LEU A 45 -15.28 -19.71 -11.03
C LEU A 45 -13.78 -19.58 -11.30
N MET A 46 -12.97 -20.58 -10.97
CA MET A 46 -11.55 -20.67 -11.32
C MET A 46 -11.28 -21.29 -12.70
N GLY A 47 -12.32 -21.71 -13.43
CA GLY A 47 -12.20 -22.39 -14.72
C GLY A 47 -11.92 -23.89 -14.63
N GLU A 48 -12.10 -24.49 -13.45
CA GLU A 48 -11.95 -25.92 -13.18
C GLU A 48 -13.32 -26.64 -13.15
N GLU A 49 -13.37 -27.96 -13.32
CA GLU A 49 -14.60 -28.77 -13.22
C GLU A 49 -15.79 -28.25 -14.08
N LEU A 50 -15.50 -27.74 -15.28
CA LEU A 50 -16.52 -27.20 -16.20
C LEU A 50 -17.30 -28.29 -16.96
N THR A 51 -16.83 -29.54 -16.88
CA THR A 51 -17.49 -30.69 -17.51
C THR A 51 -18.87 -30.90 -16.89
N GLY A 52 -19.93 -30.80 -17.70
CA GLY A 52 -21.31 -30.92 -17.25
C GLY A 52 -22.09 -29.61 -17.26
N LEU A 53 -21.42 -28.46 -17.47
CA LEU A 53 -22.08 -27.19 -17.74
C LEU A 53 -22.50 -27.11 -19.21
N GLY A 54 -23.74 -26.66 -19.45
CA GLY A 54 -24.23 -26.33 -20.78
C GLY A 54 -23.64 -25.02 -21.31
N ILE A 55 -23.77 -24.79 -22.63
CA ILE A 55 -23.25 -23.59 -23.29
C ILE A 55 -23.80 -22.30 -22.63
N LYS A 56 -25.08 -22.28 -22.27
CA LYS A 56 -25.71 -21.12 -21.61
C LYS A 56 -25.16 -20.87 -20.21
N GLU A 57 -24.83 -21.92 -19.47
CA GLU A 57 -24.27 -21.82 -18.12
C GLU A 57 -22.82 -21.35 -18.17
N LEU A 58 -22.04 -21.86 -19.14
CA LEU A 58 -20.68 -21.38 -19.43
C LEU A 58 -20.69 -19.89 -19.81
N GLN A 59 -21.58 -19.48 -20.72
CA GLN A 59 -21.70 -18.07 -21.10
C GLN A 59 -22.07 -17.18 -19.91
N ASN A 60 -22.95 -17.65 -19.02
CA ASN A 60 -23.29 -16.91 -17.80
C ASN A 60 -22.09 -16.79 -16.85
N LEU A 61 -21.33 -17.88 -16.68
CA LEU A 61 -20.12 -17.91 -15.87
C LEU A 61 -19.05 -16.93 -16.42
N GLU A 62 -18.82 -16.95 -17.72
CA GLU A 62 -17.92 -16.01 -18.41
C GLU A 62 -18.35 -14.55 -18.18
N ASN A 63 -19.62 -14.23 -18.39
CA ASN A 63 -20.15 -12.88 -18.16
C ASN A 63 -19.99 -12.44 -16.70
N GLN A 64 -20.23 -13.34 -15.74
CA GLN A 64 -20.06 -13.06 -14.31
C GLN A 64 -18.59 -12.77 -13.97
N LEU A 65 -17.66 -13.56 -14.52
CA LEU A 65 -16.22 -13.35 -14.34
C LEU A 65 -15.74 -12.06 -15.00
N GLU A 66 -16.20 -11.76 -16.21
CA GLU A 66 -15.87 -10.53 -16.91
C GLU A 66 -16.35 -9.29 -16.14
N MET A 67 -17.61 -9.28 -15.70
CA MET A 67 -18.17 -8.16 -14.95
C MET A 67 -17.46 -7.94 -13.62
N SER A 68 -17.21 -9.03 -12.87
CA SER A 68 -16.52 -8.94 -11.58
C SER A 68 -15.06 -8.49 -11.74
N LEU A 69 -14.34 -9.02 -12.73
CA LEU A 69 -12.97 -8.61 -13.05
C LEU A 69 -12.91 -7.14 -13.45
N LYS A 70 -13.86 -6.67 -14.28
CA LYS A 70 -13.98 -5.25 -14.64
C LYS A 70 -14.20 -4.39 -13.41
N GLY A 71 -15.09 -4.80 -12.50
CA GLY A 71 -15.33 -4.10 -11.23
C GLY A 71 -14.07 -4.01 -10.37
N VAL A 72 -13.33 -5.11 -10.23
CA VAL A 72 -12.04 -5.15 -9.50
C VAL A 72 -11.02 -4.20 -10.13
N ARG A 73 -10.89 -4.19 -11.46
CA ARG A 73 -9.96 -3.29 -12.17
C ARG A 73 -10.32 -1.83 -11.94
N ILE A 74 -11.58 -1.45 -12.12
CA ILE A 74 -12.05 -0.08 -11.88
C ILE A 74 -11.74 0.36 -10.45
N LYS A 75 -12.06 -0.48 -9.45
CA LYS A 75 -11.80 -0.16 -8.05
C LYS A 75 -10.30 -0.02 -7.76
N LYS A 76 -9.48 -0.90 -8.30
CA LYS A 76 -8.01 -0.83 -8.19
C LYS A 76 -7.49 0.48 -8.78
N ASP A 77 -7.93 0.83 -9.98
CA ASP A 77 -7.49 2.05 -10.68
C ASP A 77 -7.92 3.31 -9.93
N GLN A 78 -9.13 3.33 -9.38
CA GLN A 78 -9.61 4.42 -8.52
C GLN A 78 -8.75 4.60 -7.27
N ILE A 79 -8.46 3.51 -6.55
CA ILE A 79 -7.63 3.54 -5.33
C ILE A 79 -6.24 4.06 -5.66
N LEU A 80 -5.57 3.47 -6.66
CA LEU A 80 -4.22 3.86 -7.04
C LEU A 80 -4.15 5.31 -7.52
N THR A 81 -5.14 5.75 -8.30
CA THR A 81 -5.20 7.15 -8.78
C THR A 81 -5.38 8.12 -7.61
N SER A 82 -6.23 7.79 -6.64
CA SER A 82 -6.40 8.59 -5.41
C SER A 82 -5.09 8.67 -4.63
N GLU A 83 -4.44 7.54 -4.40
CA GLU A 83 -3.20 7.45 -3.63
C GLU A 83 -2.07 8.24 -4.31
N ILE A 84 -1.91 8.13 -5.63
CA ILE A 84 -0.95 8.94 -6.40
C ILE A 84 -1.25 10.44 -6.24
N LYS A 85 -2.52 10.84 -6.29
CA LYS A 85 -2.91 12.26 -6.15
C LYS A 85 -2.59 12.78 -4.75
N GLU A 86 -2.92 12.02 -3.71
CA GLU A 86 -2.64 12.37 -2.32
C GLU A 86 -1.13 12.48 -2.07
N LEU A 87 -0.34 11.52 -2.54
CA LEU A 87 1.11 11.54 -2.42
C LEU A 87 1.72 12.74 -3.17
N ARG A 88 1.24 13.07 -4.37
CA ARG A 88 1.68 14.27 -5.09
C ARG A 88 1.36 15.55 -4.33
N GLN A 89 0.16 15.68 -3.77
CA GLN A 89 -0.21 16.85 -2.98
C GLN A 89 0.68 16.99 -1.74
N LYS A 90 0.93 15.89 -1.02
CA LYS A 90 1.83 15.87 0.13
C LYS A 90 3.27 16.23 -0.25
N GLY A 91 3.77 15.68 -1.36
CA GLY A 91 5.10 16.00 -1.89
C GLY A 91 5.24 17.48 -2.24
N ASN A 92 4.23 18.07 -2.88
CA ASN A 92 4.21 19.49 -3.21
C ASN A 92 4.19 20.37 -1.95
N LEU A 93 3.41 20.00 -0.93
CA LEU A 93 3.35 20.75 0.33
C LEU A 93 4.70 20.74 1.05
N ILE A 94 5.31 19.57 1.19
CA ILE A 94 6.64 19.44 1.82
C ILE A 94 7.70 20.21 1.02
N HIS A 95 7.63 20.17 -0.31
CA HIS A 95 8.55 20.93 -1.15
C HIS A 95 8.41 22.43 -0.92
N GLN A 96 7.17 22.93 -0.86
CA GLN A 96 6.90 24.35 -0.58
C GLN A 96 7.43 24.77 0.80
N GLU A 97 7.16 23.98 1.84
CA GLU A 97 7.66 24.23 3.20
C GLU A 97 9.20 24.24 3.23
N ASN A 98 9.86 23.30 2.55
CA ASN A 98 11.32 23.27 2.46
C ASN A 98 11.88 24.53 1.79
N VAL A 99 11.28 24.98 0.69
CA VAL A 99 11.70 26.23 0.01
C VAL A 99 11.59 27.42 0.96
N GLU A 100 10.50 27.54 1.72
CA GLU A 100 10.32 28.60 2.70
C GLU A 100 11.34 28.54 3.84
N LEU A 101 11.68 27.33 4.31
CA LEU A 101 12.72 27.14 5.33
C LEU A 101 14.10 27.54 4.82
N TYR A 102 14.45 27.21 3.58
CA TYR A 102 15.71 27.65 2.98
C TYR A 102 15.79 29.18 2.88
N GLN A 103 14.72 29.84 2.45
CA GLN A 103 14.66 31.30 2.40
C GLN A 103 14.86 31.94 3.78
N LYS A 104 14.23 31.38 4.82
CA LYS A 104 14.40 31.84 6.20
C LYS A 104 15.83 31.62 6.70
N MET A 105 16.44 30.48 6.37
CA MET A 105 17.83 30.19 6.72
C MET A 105 18.79 31.18 6.07
N ASP A 106 18.63 31.45 4.78
CA ASP A 106 19.44 32.42 4.04
C ASP A 106 19.33 33.82 4.65
N GLN A 107 18.12 34.22 5.06
CA GLN A 107 17.88 35.50 5.73
C GLN A 107 18.63 35.58 7.07
N ILE A 108 18.52 34.53 7.90
CA ILE A 108 19.23 34.44 9.19
C ILE A 108 20.75 34.46 8.99
N GLN A 109 21.26 33.78 7.95
CA GLN A 109 22.69 33.78 7.64
C GLN A 109 23.20 35.18 7.28
N LYS A 110 22.44 35.93 6.48
CA LYS A 110 22.75 37.32 6.13
C LYS A 110 22.75 38.22 7.37
N GLU A 111 21.70 38.14 8.19
CA GLU A 111 21.61 38.91 9.44
C GLU A 111 22.75 38.58 10.42
N ASN A 112 23.09 37.30 10.56
CA ASN A 112 24.22 36.88 11.39
C ASN A 112 25.57 37.39 10.85
N ALA A 113 25.75 37.43 9.53
CA ALA A 113 26.96 38.01 8.93
C ALA A 113 27.06 39.51 9.21
N GLU A 114 25.95 40.25 9.10
CA GLU A 114 25.89 41.67 9.45
C GLU A 114 26.16 41.93 10.94
N LEU A 115 25.56 41.12 11.83
CA LEU A 115 25.80 41.20 13.27
C LEU A 115 27.26 40.92 13.61
N LYS A 116 27.87 39.88 13.04
CA LYS A 116 29.31 39.61 13.20
C LYS A 116 30.14 40.81 12.74
N LYS A 117 29.82 41.40 11.58
CA LYS A 117 30.51 42.61 11.10
C LYS A 117 30.38 43.77 12.09
N LYS A 118 29.22 43.98 12.71
CA LYS A 118 29.03 45.02 13.74
C LYS A 118 29.81 44.74 15.03
N VAL A 119 29.81 43.49 15.51
CA VAL A 119 30.51 43.08 16.74
C VAL A 119 32.04 43.18 16.59
N TYR A 120 32.58 42.75 15.46
CA TYR A 120 34.03 42.81 15.20
C TYR A 120 34.49 44.15 14.59
N GLY A 121 33.60 44.88 13.91
CA GLY A 121 33.90 46.18 13.30
C GLY A 121 34.05 47.34 14.29
N VAL A 122 33.57 47.19 15.53
CA VAL A 122 33.78 48.17 16.62
C VAL A 122 35.22 48.14 17.17
N ARG A 123 36.07 47.21 16.72
CA ARG A 123 37.45 47.04 17.23
C ARG A 123 38.57 47.62 16.34
N SER A 124 38.24 48.30 15.24
CA SER A 124 39.26 48.87 14.33
C SER A 124 39.07 50.38 14.14
N THR A 125 39.23 51.12 15.23
CA THR A 125 39.81 52.47 15.23
C THR A 125 40.83 52.51 16.36
N GLY A 126 42.05 52.11 16.05
CA GLY A 126 43.12 51.99 17.02
C GLY A 126 44.25 51.21 16.38
N GLU A 127 45.21 51.96 15.84
CA GLU A 127 46.47 51.47 15.36
C GLU A 127 47.20 50.62 16.43
N GLU A 128 48.16 49.84 15.94
CA GLU A 128 49.23 49.16 16.66
C GLU A 128 49.09 47.66 16.97
N ASN A 129 50.18 46.99 16.57
CA ASN A 129 50.63 45.63 16.86
C ASN A 129 50.17 45.07 18.22
N VAL A 130 49.91 43.75 18.26
CA VAL A 130 50.55 42.78 19.18
C VAL A 130 49.80 41.42 19.14
N ALA A 131 50.61 40.37 18.94
CA ALA A 131 50.47 38.99 19.37
C ALA A 131 49.24 38.13 18.97
N SER A 132 49.59 36.96 18.42
CA SER A 132 48.82 35.70 18.44
C SER A 132 47.86 35.58 19.63
N SER A 133 46.57 35.47 19.34
CA SER A 133 45.57 35.04 20.31
C SER A 133 45.49 33.50 20.31
N PRO A 134 45.69 32.79 21.46
CA PRO A 134 45.77 31.32 21.50
C PRO A 134 44.43 30.57 21.47
N TYR A 135 43.31 31.25 21.24
CA TYR A 135 41.98 30.65 21.42
C TYR A 135 41.08 30.86 20.21
N MET A 136 41.47 30.29 19.07
CA MET A 136 40.53 30.04 17.98
C MET A 136 40.53 28.54 17.72
N VAL A 137 39.60 27.83 18.35
CA VAL A 137 39.27 26.47 17.95
C VAL A 137 38.80 26.57 16.49
N ARG A 138 39.64 26.06 15.58
CA ARG A 138 39.37 25.94 14.16
C ARG A 138 38.25 24.91 13.99
N ASN A 139 37.00 25.34 14.15
CA ASN A 139 35.88 24.47 13.84
C ASN A 139 35.72 24.41 12.32
N GLY A 140 36.04 23.24 11.76
CA GLY A 140 36.12 22.95 10.33
C GLY A 140 34.77 22.79 9.64
N TYR A 141 33.89 23.78 9.74
CA TYR A 141 32.71 23.89 8.87
C TYR A 141 32.95 24.97 7.80
N ASP A 142 33.89 24.66 6.91
CA ASP A 142 34.09 25.33 5.63
C ASP A 142 33.63 24.40 4.49
N LEU A 143 32.38 23.94 4.57
CA LEU A 143 31.73 23.17 3.51
C LEU A 143 30.49 23.93 3.07
N HIS A 144 30.70 25.14 2.55
CA HIS A 144 29.67 25.86 1.80
C HIS A 144 29.76 25.51 0.31
N ALA A 145 29.57 24.23 -0.01
CA ALA A 145 29.04 23.86 -1.32
C ALA A 145 27.54 23.64 -1.12
N PRO A 146 26.65 24.37 -1.82
CA PRO A 146 25.23 24.07 -1.79
C PRO A 146 25.09 22.63 -2.30
N ILE A 147 24.65 21.71 -1.44
CA ILE A 147 24.28 20.37 -1.88
C ILE A 147 23.04 20.57 -2.74
N SER A 148 23.28 20.70 -4.04
CA SER A 148 22.25 20.87 -5.06
C SER A 148 21.60 19.51 -5.27
N LEU A 149 20.73 19.11 -4.34
CA LEU A 149 19.85 17.96 -4.53
C LEU A 149 18.80 18.37 -5.55
N GLN A 150 19.16 18.30 -6.83
CA GLN A 150 18.19 18.35 -7.91
C GLN A 150 17.22 17.19 -7.69
N LEU A 151 15.99 17.52 -7.29
CA LEU A 151 14.87 16.59 -7.37
C LEU A 151 14.81 16.11 -8.81
N SER A 152 15.03 14.81 -9.03
CA SER A 152 14.81 14.17 -10.32
C SER A 152 13.44 14.62 -10.82
N GLN A 153 13.40 15.42 -11.90
CA GLN A 153 12.13 15.77 -12.53
C GLN A 153 11.38 14.48 -12.85
N PRO A 154 10.04 14.44 -12.71
CA PRO A 154 9.28 13.31 -13.21
C PRO A 154 9.55 13.25 -14.72
N GLN A 155 10.32 12.25 -15.16
CA GLN A 155 10.55 12.00 -16.57
C GLN A 155 9.19 11.84 -17.24
N THR A 156 8.76 12.87 -17.95
CA THR A 156 7.63 12.81 -18.86
C THR A 156 8.14 12.15 -20.13
N GLN A 157 8.49 10.86 -20.05
CA GLN A 157 8.58 10.03 -21.25
C GLN A 157 7.17 9.56 -21.61
N TYR A 158 6.39 10.48 -22.17
CA TYR A 158 5.40 10.08 -23.17
C TYR A 158 6.20 9.76 -24.43
N SER A 159 6.78 8.56 -24.51
CA SER A 159 7.08 7.99 -25.82
C SER A 159 5.75 7.52 -26.39
N GLU A 160 5.36 8.07 -27.53
CA GLU A 160 4.41 7.43 -28.44
C GLU A 160 4.67 5.92 -28.50
N PRO A 161 3.62 5.08 -28.57
CA PRO A 161 3.81 3.65 -28.72
C PRO A 161 4.49 3.40 -30.07
N SER A 162 5.81 3.15 -30.01
CA SER A 162 6.60 2.67 -31.14
C SER A 162 5.90 1.43 -31.70
N ALA A 163 5.52 1.50 -32.97
CA ALA A 163 4.82 0.48 -33.73
C ALA A 163 5.71 -0.75 -34.00
N LYS A 164 6.18 -1.40 -32.93
CA LYS A 164 6.75 -2.75 -32.98
C LYS A 164 5.83 -3.67 -32.21
N ALA A 165 4.97 -4.32 -32.98
CA ALA A 165 4.10 -5.41 -32.57
C ALA A 165 4.86 -6.37 -31.63
N MET A 166 4.37 -6.48 -30.39
CA MET A 166 4.75 -7.56 -29.49
C MET A 166 4.26 -8.86 -30.12
N LYS A 167 5.18 -9.60 -30.76
CA LYS A 167 4.94 -10.94 -31.28
C LYS A 167 4.83 -11.89 -30.07
N LEU A 168 3.64 -11.96 -29.48
CA LEU A 168 3.29 -13.01 -28.53
C LEU A 168 3.21 -14.32 -29.31
N GLY A 169 4.23 -15.15 -29.18
CA GLY A 169 4.29 -16.46 -29.79
C GLY A 169 3.26 -17.39 -29.17
N LEU A 170 2.15 -17.60 -29.88
CA LEU A 170 1.38 -18.84 -29.80
C LEU A 170 1.84 -19.71 -30.96
N GLN A 171 2.65 -20.71 -30.68
CA GLN A 171 3.01 -21.74 -31.62
C GLN A 171 2.19 -22.97 -31.27
N LEU A 172 1.02 -23.08 -31.90
CA LEU A 172 0.25 -24.32 -31.93
C LEU A 172 0.91 -25.24 -32.95
N HIS A 173 1.24 -26.45 -32.51
CA HIS A 173 1.52 -27.61 -33.37
C HIS A 173 0.34 -28.56 -33.24
#